data_AF-A0A1Y4S8J0-F1
#
_entry.id   AF-A0A1Y4S8J0-F1
#
_cell.length_a   1.000
_cell.length_b   1.000
_cell.length_c   1.000
_cell.angle_alpha   90.00
_cell.angle_beta   90.00
_cell.angle_gamma   90.00
#
_symmetry.space_group_name_H-M   'P 1'
#
loop_
_entity.id
_entity.type
_entity.pdbx_description
1 polymer ?
#
loop_
_entity_poly.entity_id
_entity_poly.type
_entity_poly.pdbx_seq_one_letter_code
_entity_poly.pdbx_strand_id
1 'polypeptide(L)'
;MRKRPLCLAALFLTLLLLVLPARLWMKASSWPKERGSPENLTGEICGIDPGGKAVSLKHTNLSDTGIILVYFDAETPFSIGNTIRIDENFELQEPESPTNPGQFDARLYYQTKDIILICYAEEAVLLDAGVRLVPQLFYRLRENLSIRCQALFAEKYRGVIGAMLLGDKTELADETKEIYQKSGMSHLLAISGVQTLFLAYMWL
;
A
#
# COMPACT_ATOMS: atom_id res chain seq x y z
N MET A 1 -45.27 15.19 -13.07
CA MET A 1 -44.14 14.24 -13.17
C MET A 1 -42.83 15.02 -13.03
N ARG A 2 -42.21 15.00 -11.85
CA ARG A 2 -40.95 15.73 -11.59
C ARG A 2 -39.82 15.01 -12.32
N LYS A 3 -39.27 15.63 -13.37
CA LYS A 3 -38.05 15.13 -14.03
C LYS A 3 -36.95 15.10 -12.97
N ARG A 4 -36.38 13.92 -12.70
CA ARG A 4 -35.21 13.73 -11.84
C ARG A 4 -33.99 13.52 -12.75
N PRO A 5 -33.53 14.56 -13.48
CA PRO A 5 -32.45 14.42 -14.44
C PRO A 5 -31.15 13.94 -13.77
N LEU A 6 -30.96 14.29 -12.49
CA LEU A 6 -29.82 13.84 -11.70
C LEU A 6 -29.81 12.32 -11.46
N CYS A 7 -30.97 11.71 -11.18
CA CYS A 7 -31.06 10.25 -11.00
C CYS A 7 -30.78 9.51 -12.32
N LEU A 8 -31.27 10.05 -13.43
CA LEU A 8 -31.03 9.47 -14.76
C LEU A 8 -29.56 9.58 -15.16
N ALA A 9 -28.92 10.72 -14.89
CA ALA A 9 -27.49 10.91 -15.12
C ALA A 9 -26.64 9.97 -14.24
N ALA A 10 -26.99 9.81 -12.96
CA ALA A 10 -26.32 8.87 -12.07
C ALA A 10 -26.48 7.42 -12.54
N LEU A 11 -27.69 7.00 -12.91
CA LEU A 11 -27.94 5.67 -13.48
C LEU A 11 -27.11 5.45 -14.75
N PHE A 12 -27.09 6.42 -15.66
CA PHE A 12 -26.29 6.35 -16.87
C PHE A 12 -24.79 6.23 -16.58
N LEU A 13 -24.26 7.03 -15.65
CA LEU A 13 -22.86 6.95 -15.20
C LEU A 13 -22.54 5.57 -14.60
N THR A 14 -23.41 5.03 -13.74
CA THR A 14 -23.21 3.70 -13.17
C THR A 14 -23.23 2.60 -14.24
N LEU A 15 -24.14 2.71 -15.22
CA LEU A 15 -24.23 1.75 -16.31
C LEU A 15 -23.01 1.85 -17.25
N LEU A 16 -22.52 3.07 -17.49
CA LEU A 16 -21.29 3.33 -18.23
C LEU A 16 -20.09 2.67 -17.53
N LEU A 17 -19.93 2.89 -16.22
CA LEU A 17 -18.84 2.29 -15.43
C LEU A 17 -18.89 0.76 -15.41
N LEU A 18 -20.08 0.15 -15.45
CA LEU A 18 -20.25 -1.31 -15.52
C LEU A 18 -19.90 -1.91 -16.90
N VAL A 19 -20.06 -1.14 -17.98
CA VAL A 19 -19.78 -1.58 -19.36
C VAL A 19 -18.32 -1.33 -19.75
N LEU A 20 -17.65 -0.36 -19.09
CA LEU A 20 -16.24 -0.11 -19.33
C LEU A 20 -15.41 -1.37 -18.99
N PRO A 21 -14.54 -1.83 -19.90
CA PRO A 21 -13.74 -3.02 -19.65
C PRO A 21 -12.83 -2.76 -18.45
N ALA A 22 -12.81 -3.71 -17.51
CA ALA A 22 -11.98 -3.63 -16.31
C ALA A 22 -10.49 -3.45 -16.62
N ARG A 23 -10.05 -3.78 -17.84
CA ARG A 23 -8.69 -3.53 -18.38
C ARG A 23 -8.30 -2.05 -18.47
N LEU A 24 -9.25 -1.12 -18.47
CA LEU A 24 -8.96 0.32 -18.41
C LEU A 24 -8.50 0.75 -17.02
N TRP A 25 -8.91 0.01 -16.00
CA TRP A 25 -8.63 0.29 -14.58
C TRP A 25 -7.55 -0.64 -14.03
N MET A 26 -7.47 -1.86 -14.57
CA MET A 26 -6.53 -2.89 -14.16
C MET A 26 -5.51 -3.10 -15.26
N LYS A 27 -4.27 -2.67 -15.01
CA LYS A 27 -3.14 -2.99 -15.87
C LYS A 27 -2.77 -4.46 -15.61
N ALA A 28 -2.76 -5.27 -16.67
CA ALA A 28 -2.24 -6.63 -16.55
C ALA A 28 -0.79 -6.54 -16.10
N SER A 29 -0.40 -7.26 -15.05
CA SER A 29 0.98 -7.35 -14.62
C SER A 29 1.80 -7.92 -15.77
N SER A 30 2.57 -7.06 -16.44
CA SER A 30 3.48 -7.45 -17.51
C SER A 30 4.74 -8.02 -16.88
N TRP A 31 4.62 -9.18 -16.23
CA TRP A 31 5.79 -9.98 -15.91
C TRP A 31 6.17 -10.79 -17.15
N PRO A 32 7.34 -10.57 -17.75
CA PRO A 32 7.88 -11.50 -18.72
C PRO A 32 8.24 -12.77 -17.95
N LYS A 33 7.45 -13.84 -18.14
CA LYS A 33 7.68 -15.20 -17.57
C LYS A 33 9.06 -15.81 -17.90
N GLU A 34 9.95 -15.08 -18.58
CA GLU A 34 11.18 -15.57 -19.21
C GLU A 34 12.46 -14.85 -18.78
N ARG A 35 12.46 -14.03 -17.72
CA ARG A 35 13.73 -13.61 -17.07
C ARG A 35 13.90 -14.39 -15.77
N GLY A 36 14.98 -15.15 -15.68
CA GLY A 36 15.40 -15.80 -14.43
C GLY A 36 15.58 -14.78 -13.31
N SER A 37 15.63 -15.26 -12.06
CA SER A 37 15.93 -14.42 -10.90
C SER A 37 17.20 -13.61 -11.19
N PRO A 38 17.13 -12.27 -11.16
CA PRO A 38 18.30 -11.45 -11.46
C PRO A 38 19.35 -11.68 -10.37
N GLU A 39 20.62 -11.50 -10.72
CA GLU A 39 21.71 -11.62 -9.74
C GLU A 39 21.63 -10.54 -8.66
N ASN A 40 21.01 -9.40 -8.96
CA ASN A 40 20.70 -8.35 -7.99
C ASN A 40 19.38 -7.65 -8.31
N LEU A 41 18.75 -7.08 -7.29
CA LEU A 41 17.58 -6.21 -7.41
C LEU A 41 17.98 -4.77 -7.09
N THR A 42 17.80 -3.86 -8.05
CA THR A 42 18.02 -2.43 -7.86
C THR A 42 16.73 -1.65 -8.07
N GLY A 43 16.55 -0.54 -7.36
CA GLY A 43 15.40 0.35 -7.54
C GLY A 43 15.42 1.58 -6.64
N GLU A 44 14.61 2.58 -7.00
CA GLU A 44 14.37 3.80 -6.23
C GLU A 44 13.19 3.58 -5.26
N ILE A 45 13.37 3.94 -3.99
CA ILE A 45 12.32 3.87 -2.97
C ILE A 45 11.29 4.97 -3.24
N CYS A 46 10.07 4.57 -3.61
CA CYS A 46 8.95 5.49 -3.79
C CYS A 46 8.06 5.63 -2.56
N GLY A 47 8.15 4.68 -1.61
CA GLY A 47 7.34 4.67 -0.40
C GLY A 47 7.90 3.70 0.63
N ILE A 48 7.59 3.96 1.90
CA ILE A 48 7.96 3.14 3.04
C ILE A 48 6.68 2.84 3.82
N ASP A 49 6.43 1.57 4.12
CA ASP A 49 5.28 1.16 4.90
C ASP A 49 5.45 1.54 6.38
N PRO A 50 4.33 1.71 7.11
CA PRO A 50 4.37 2.01 8.54
C PRO A 50 5.22 0.99 9.31
N GLY A 51 6.14 1.49 10.13
CA GLY A 51 7.09 0.65 10.88
C GLY A 51 8.38 0.34 10.13
N GLY A 52 8.63 0.91 8.95
CA GLY A 52 9.98 0.94 8.33
C GLY A 52 10.55 -0.41 7.85
N LYS A 53 9.79 -1.50 7.99
CA LYS A 53 10.19 -2.87 7.61
C LYS A 53 9.89 -3.22 6.17
N ALA A 54 9.07 -2.44 5.46
CA ALA A 54 8.82 -2.68 4.05
C ALA A 54 8.94 -1.40 3.24
N VAL A 55 9.52 -1.54 2.05
CA VAL A 55 9.76 -0.44 1.11
C VAL A 55 9.21 -0.78 -0.26
N SER A 56 8.67 0.21 -0.95
CA SER A 56 8.16 0.09 -2.32
C SER A 56 9.21 0.62 -3.29
N LEU A 57 9.68 -0.22 -4.21
CA LEU A 57 10.66 0.12 -5.24
C LEU A 57 10.00 0.39 -6.59
N LYS A 58 10.45 1.46 -7.26
CA LYS A 58 10.14 1.82 -8.65
C LYS A 58 11.42 1.92 -9.47
N HIS A 59 11.29 1.99 -10.80
CA HIS A 59 12.43 2.05 -11.73
C HIS A 59 13.42 0.90 -11.48
N THR A 60 12.88 -0.31 -11.38
CA THR A 60 13.69 -1.49 -11.05
C THR A 60 14.30 -2.10 -12.30
N ASN A 61 15.46 -2.76 -12.18
CA ASN A 61 16.06 -3.50 -13.30
C ASN A 61 15.12 -4.58 -13.88
N LEU A 62 14.18 -5.06 -13.07
CA LEU A 62 13.18 -6.06 -13.42
C LEU A 62 11.97 -5.50 -14.16
N SER A 63 11.52 -4.31 -13.80
CA SER A 63 10.32 -3.68 -14.35
C SER A 63 10.42 -2.17 -14.32
N ASP A 64 10.20 -1.57 -15.49
CA ASP A 64 10.14 -0.12 -15.67
C ASP A 64 8.81 0.48 -15.20
N THR A 65 7.78 -0.34 -14.97
CA THR A 65 6.41 0.16 -14.75
C THR A 65 5.70 -0.37 -13.52
N GLY A 66 6.14 -1.49 -12.94
CA GLY A 66 5.54 -2.05 -11.73
C GLY A 66 6.30 -1.66 -10.47
N ILE A 67 5.60 -1.70 -9.33
CA ILE A 67 6.19 -1.55 -8.01
C ILE A 67 6.58 -2.92 -7.46
N ILE A 68 7.79 -3.03 -6.91
CA ILE A 68 8.22 -4.22 -6.16
C ILE A 68 8.17 -3.87 -4.67
N LEU A 69 7.39 -4.61 -3.89
CA LEU A 69 7.29 -4.44 -2.44
C LEU A 69 8.34 -5.31 -1.78
N VAL A 70 9.30 -4.71 -1.09
CA VAL A 70 10.39 -5.42 -0.41
C VAL A 70 10.16 -5.40 1.09
N TYR A 71 10.15 -6.57 1.71
CA TYR A 71 10.11 -6.77 3.15
C TYR A 71 11.51 -7.07 3.69
N PHE A 72 11.83 -6.43 4.80
CA PHE A 72 13.03 -6.64 5.60
C PHE A 72 12.66 -7.13 7.00
N ASP A 73 13.57 -7.88 7.63
CA ASP A 73 13.36 -8.41 8.98
C ASP A 73 13.37 -7.31 10.06
N ALA A 74 14.18 -6.28 9.83
CA ALA A 74 14.35 -5.14 10.73
C ALA A 74 13.94 -3.82 10.07
N GLU A 75 13.72 -2.80 10.89
CA GLU A 75 13.46 -1.45 10.39
C GLU A 75 14.68 -0.94 9.63
N THR A 76 14.44 -0.38 8.45
CA THR A 76 15.51 0.09 7.59
C THR A 76 15.74 1.59 7.75
N PRO A 77 17.00 2.08 7.73
CA PRO A 77 17.30 3.51 7.84
C PRO A 77 17.10 4.28 6.52
N PHE A 78 16.36 3.71 5.56
CA PHE A 78 16.20 4.30 4.24
C PHE A 78 15.21 5.46 4.23
N SER A 79 15.34 6.34 3.25
CA SER A 79 14.44 7.47 3.01
C SER A 79 13.79 7.37 1.64
N ILE A 80 12.60 7.97 1.49
CA ILE A 80 11.92 8.03 0.20
C ILE A 80 12.78 8.83 -0.80
N GLY A 81 13.08 8.22 -1.94
CA GLY A 81 13.99 8.71 -2.98
C GLY A 81 15.35 8.02 -3.00
N ASN A 82 15.71 7.24 -1.97
CA ASN A 82 16.98 6.50 -1.97
C ASN A 82 16.96 5.42 -3.06
N THR A 83 18.10 5.19 -3.70
CA THR A 83 18.27 4.06 -4.60
C THR A 83 19.03 2.97 -3.88
N ILE A 84 18.44 1.77 -3.82
CA ILE A 84 19.02 0.61 -3.12
C ILE A 84 19.32 -0.54 -4.08
N ARG A 85 20.25 -1.41 -3.67
CA ARG A 85 20.61 -2.65 -4.33
C ARG A 85 20.56 -3.81 -3.34
N ILE A 86 19.99 -4.93 -3.76
CA ILE A 86 19.89 -6.17 -3.01
C ILE A 86 20.66 -7.21 -3.81
N ASP A 87 21.79 -7.66 -3.29
CA ASP A 87 22.73 -8.52 -4.02
C ASP A 87 22.57 -10.01 -3.66
N GLU A 88 22.18 -10.34 -2.43
CA GLU A 88 22.13 -11.73 -1.94
C GLU A 88 20.84 -12.01 -1.14
N ASN A 89 20.47 -13.29 -1.03
CA ASN A 89 19.36 -13.81 -0.19
C ASN A 89 18.01 -13.10 -0.36
N PHE A 90 17.60 -12.81 -1.59
CA PHE A 90 16.27 -12.29 -1.85
C PHE A 90 15.37 -13.30 -2.57
N GLU A 91 14.12 -13.41 -2.11
CA GLU A 91 13.11 -14.27 -2.71
C GLU A 91 12.01 -13.42 -3.34
N LEU A 92 11.82 -13.56 -4.65
CA LEU A 92 10.74 -12.91 -5.38
C LEU A 92 9.53 -13.84 -5.47
N GLN A 93 8.39 -13.35 -5.00
CA GLN A 93 7.11 -14.05 -5.03
C GLN A 93 6.05 -13.21 -5.74
N GLU A 94 5.21 -13.87 -6.53
CA GLU A 94 4.00 -13.26 -7.05
C GLU A 94 2.91 -13.23 -5.97
N PRO A 95 2.09 -12.17 -5.89
CA PRO A 95 0.88 -12.17 -5.09
C PRO A 95 -0.01 -13.40 -5.36
N GLU A 96 -0.36 -14.12 -4.31
CA GLU A 96 -1.19 -15.32 -4.40
C GLU A 96 -2.58 -15.02 -4.96
N SER A 97 -3.07 -15.93 -5.81
CA SER A 97 -4.46 -15.90 -6.26
C SER A 97 -5.37 -16.60 -5.24
N PRO A 98 -6.63 -16.17 -5.10
CA PRO A 98 -7.58 -16.84 -4.22
C PRO A 98 -7.81 -18.28 -4.71
N THR A 99 -7.60 -19.24 -3.83
CA THR A 99 -7.78 -20.67 -4.13
C THR A 99 -9.18 -21.16 -3.72
N ASN A 100 -9.86 -20.42 -2.84
CA ASN A 100 -11.19 -20.72 -2.35
C ASN A 100 -12.18 -19.56 -2.61
N PRO A 101 -13.43 -19.83 -3.06
CA PRO A 101 -14.49 -18.82 -3.10
C PRO A 101 -14.65 -18.08 -1.77
N GLY A 102 -14.54 -16.74 -1.81
CA GLY A 102 -14.64 -15.87 -0.62
C GLY A 102 -13.33 -15.62 0.12
N GLN A 103 -12.21 -16.23 -0.30
CA GLN A 103 -10.88 -15.89 0.19
C GLN A 103 -10.47 -14.49 -0.30
N PHE A 104 -9.63 -13.81 0.48
CA PHE A 104 -9.02 -12.56 0.08
C PHE A 104 -8.20 -12.73 -1.20
N ASP A 105 -8.51 -11.93 -2.23
CA ASP A 105 -7.78 -11.91 -3.49
C ASP A 105 -6.58 -10.97 -3.38
N ALA A 106 -5.45 -11.52 -2.91
CA ALA A 106 -4.22 -10.74 -2.75
C ALA A 106 -3.70 -10.24 -4.09
N ARG A 107 -3.77 -11.06 -5.14
CA ARG A 107 -3.41 -10.66 -6.51
C ARG A 107 -4.17 -9.43 -6.98
N LEU A 108 -5.50 -9.43 -6.89
CA LEU A 108 -6.32 -8.29 -7.29
C LEU A 108 -6.00 -7.05 -6.44
N TYR A 109 -5.87 -7.24 -5.12
CA TYR A 109 -5.53 -6.15 -4.20
C TYR A 109 -4.19 -5.49 -4.56
N TYR A 110 -3.12 -6.27 -4.75
CA TYR A 110 -1.80 -5.73 -5.09
C TYR A 110 -1.76 -5.13 -6.49
N GLN A 111 -2.49 -5.70 -7.46
CA GLN A 111 -2.66 -5.10 -8.79
C GLN A 111 -3.30 -3.71 -8.72
N THR A 112 -4.27 -3.48 -7.84
CA THR A 112 -4.87 -2.13 -7.67
C THR A 112 -3.89 -1.11 -7.10
N LYS A 113 -2.77 -1.56 -6.51
CA LYS A 113 -1.68 -0.72 -5.99
C LYS A 113 -0.48 -0.63 -6.94
N ASP A 114 -0.60 -1.15 -8.16
CA ASP A 114 0.52 -1.31 -9.12
C ASP A 114 1.69 -2.17 -8.57
N ILE A 115 1.45 -2.99 -7.54
CA ILE A 115 2.44 -3.89 -6.96
C ILE A 115 2.42 -5.20 -7.77
N ILE A 116 3.54 -5.49 -8.41
CA ILE A 116 3.70 -6.64 -9.30
C ILE A 116 4.34 -7.84 -8.60
N LEU A 117 5.25 -7.59 -7.67
CA LEU A 117 6.06 -8.59 -7.00
C LEU A 117 6.26 -8.22 -5.54
N ILE A 118 6.38 -9.25 -4.73
CA ILE A 118 6.80 -9.17 -3.33
C ILE A 118 8.20 -9.77 -3.25
N CYS A 119 9.09 -9.08 -2.56
CA CYS A 119 10.46 -9.50 -2.33
C CYS A 119 10.68 -9.60 -0.83
N TYR A 120 11.31 -10.67 -0.37
CA TYR A 120 11.82 -10.78 1.00
C TYR A 120 13.34 -10.68 0.93
N ALA A 121 13.95 -9.79 1.71
CA ALA A 121 15.39 -9.59 1.71
C ALA A 121 15.88 -9.29 3.14
N GLU A 122 17.06 -9.78 3.50
CA GLU A 122 17.66 -9.49 4.81
C GLU A 122 18.32 -8.11 4.83
N GLU A 123 19.12 -7.81 3.81
CA GLU A 123 19.92 -6.59 3.74
C GLU A 123 19.83 -5.92 2.36
N ALA A 124 20.07 -4.61 2.33
CA ALA A 124 20.18 -3.84 1.10
C ALA A 124 21.29 -2.80 1.22
N VAL A 125 21.99 -2.57 0.12
CA VAL A 125 23.05 -1.57 -0.02
C VAL A 125 22.48 -0.29 -0.58
N LEU A 126 22.77 0.85 0.06
CA LEU A 126 22.43 2.16 -0.45
C LEU A 126 23.39 2.55 -1.59
N LEU A 127 22.86 2.76 -2.79
CA LEU A 127 23.62 3.23 -3.95
C LEU A 127 23.59 4.75 -4.09
N ASP A 128 22.40 5.36 -3.91
CA ASP A 128 22.22 6.80 -3.96
C ASP A 128 21.38 7.29 -2.78
N ALA A 129 21.88 8.33 -2.12
CA ALA A 129 21.27 8.97 -0.97
C ALA A 129 20.29 10.09 -1.37
N GLY A 130 19.82 10.12 -2.61
CA GLY A 130 18.77 11.03 -3.06
C GLY A 130 17.55 10.98 -2.13
N VAL A 131 16.98 12.13 -1.80
CA VAL A 131 15.79 12.20 -0.93
C VAL A 131 14.73 13.09 -1.57
N ARG A 132 13.51 12.56 -1.68
CA ARG A 132 12.34 13.35 -2.08
C ARG A 132 11.75 14.00 -0.83
N LEU A 133 12.10 15.27 -0.62
CA LEU A 133 11.81 16.03 0.60
C LEU A 133 10.32 16.04 0.98
N VAL A 134 9.42 16.22 0.00
CA VAL A 134 7.98 16.35 0.27
C VAL A 134 7.37 15.02 0.74
N PRO A 135 7.49 13.90 -0.01
CA PRO A 135 7.07 12.58 0.49
C PRO A 135 7.71 12.21 1.83
N GLN A 136 9.01 12.47 1.98
CA GLN A 136 9.75 12.16 3.20
C GLN A 136 9.23 12.97 4.41
N LEU A 137 8.86 14.23 4.21
CA LEU A 137 8.26 15.06 5.25
C LEU A 137 6.92 14.49 5.73
N PHE A 138 6.05 14.09 4.80
CA PHE A 138 4.75 13.49 5.17
C PHE A 138 4.91 12.15 5.87
N TYR A 139 5.85 11.31 5.42
CA TYR A 139 6.21 10.07 6.10
C TYR A 139 6.63 10.35 7.55
N ARG A 140 7.60 11.25 7.76
CA ARG A 140 8.07 11.64 9.10
C ARG A 140 6.98 12.28 9.95
N LEU A 141 6.11 13.09 9.36
CA LEU A 141 4.98 13.68 10.08
C LEU A 141 4.03 12.60 10.59
N ARG A 142 3.68 11.64 9.73
CA ARG A 142 2.82 10.51 10.09
C ARG A 142 3.44 9.67 11.21
N GLU A 143 4.72 9.35 11.11
CA GLU A 143 5.47 8.59 12.12
C GLU A 143 5.50 9.32 13.47
N ASN A 144 5.82 10.62 13.46
CA ASN A 144 5.80 11.45 14.67
C ASN A 144 4.41 11.52 15.32
N LEU A 145 3.35 11.63 14.50
CA LEU A 145 1.98 11.60 15.01
C LEU A 145 1.63 10.24 15.59
N SER A 146 2.11 9.14 14.99
CA SER A 146 1.92 7.78 15.49
C SER A 146 2.55 7.61 16.87
N ILE A 147 3.82 7.98 17.03
CA ILE A 147 4.55 7.92 18.30
C ILE A 147 3.83 8.75 19.39
N ARG A 148 3.37 9.97 19.04
CA ARG A 148 2.61 10.81 19.97
C ARG A 148 1.27 10.19 20.36
N CYS A 149 0.56 9.58 19.43
CA CYS A 149 -0.69 8.88 19.73
C CYS A 149 -0.43 7.69 20.66
N GLN A 150 0.59 6.87 20.39
CA GLN A 150 0.96 5.75 21.25
C GLN A 150 1.35 6.20 22.66
N ALA A 151 2.01 7.36 22.80
CA ALA A 151 2.39 7.93 24.09
C ALA A 151 1.20 8.50 24.89
N LEU A 152 0.20 9.08 24.21
CA LEU A 152 -0.95 9.72 24.85
C LEU A 152 -2.04 8.72 25.26
N PHE A 153 -2.19 7.62 24.53
CA PHE A 153 -3.28 6.67 24.73
C PHE A 153 -2.80 5.35 25.36
N ALA A 154 -3.64 4.80 26.23
CA ALA A 154 -3.40 3.48 26.83
C ALA A 154 -3.36 2.39 25.75
N GLU A 155 -2.52 1.38 25.97
CA GLU A 155 -2.22 0.29 25.03
C GLU A 155 -3.48 -0.33 24.40
N LYS A 156 -4.51 -0.56 25.22
CA LYS A 156 -5.82 -1.09 24.80
C LYS A 156 -6.50 -0.29 23.67
N TYR A 157 -6.27 1.02 23.58
CA TYR A 157 -6.93 1.89 22.61
C TYR A 157 -6.02 2.34 21.46
N ARG A 158 -4.72 2.04 21.51
CA ARG A 158 -3.75 2.50 20.50
C ARG A 158 -4.10 2.03 19.09
N GLY A 159 -4.40 0.75 18.91
CA GLY A 159 -4.79 0.20 17.61
C GLY A 159 -6.06 0.82 17.01
N VAL A 160 -7.06 1.12 17.85
CA VAL A 160 -8.30 1.77 17.38
C VAL A 160 -8.06 3.23 17.02
N ILE A 161 -7.33 3.97 17.85
CA ILE A 161 -7.07 5.39 17.66
C ILE A 161 -6.08 5.61 16.50
N GLY A 162 -5.05 4.78 16.39
CA GLY A 162 -4.14 4.76 15.26
C GLY A 162 -4.87 4.48 13.94
N ALA A 163 -5.79 3.52 13.95
CA ALA A 163 -6.64 3.25 12.78
C ALA A 163 -7.52 4.46 12.47
N MET A 164 -8.12 5.08 13.48
CA MET A 164 -9.05 6.21 13.33
C MET A 164 -8.41 7.53 12.90
N LEU A 165 -7.20 7.84 13.36
CA LEU A 165 -6.55 9.14 13.12
C LEU A 165 -5.51 9.08 11.99
N LEU A 166 -4.82 7.95 11.86
CA LEU A 166 -3.65 7.80 10.99
C LEU A 166 -3.87 6.75 9.89
N GLY A 167 -5.06 6.11 9.88
CA GLY A 167 -5.35 4.97 9.02
C GLY A 167 -4.46 3.75 9.30
N ASP A 168 -3.72 3.74 10.42
CA ASP A 168 -2.76 2.70 10.75
C ASP A 168 -3.44 1.55 11.50
N LYS A 169 -3.47 0.37 10.88
CA LYS A 169 -4.16 -0.81 11.39
C LYS A 169 -3.22 -1.86 11.97
N THR A 170 -1.92 -1.57 12.04
CA THR A 170 -0.88 -2.52 12.47
C THR A 170 -1.14 -3.06 13.89
N GLU A 171 -1.57 -2.22 14.82
CA GLU A 171 -1.86 -2.59 16.22
C GLU A 171 -3.34 -2.94 16.49
N LEU A 172 -4.18 -3.04 15.46
CA LEU A 172 -5.60 -3.31 15.67
C LEU A 172 -5.84 -4.80 15.92
N ALA A 173 -6.11 -5.17 17.19
CA ALA A 173 -6.44 -6.54 17.57
C ALA A 173 -7.66 -7.10 16.80
N ASP A 174 -7.57 -8.36 16.37
CA ASP A 174 -8.63 -9.02 15.58
C ASP A 174 -9.97 -9.07 16.33
N GLU A 175 -9.96 -9.26 17.64
CA GLU A 175 -11.16 -9.20 18.49
C GLU A 175 -11.86 -7.83 18.38
N THR A 176 -11.08 -6.76 18.36
CA THR A 176 -11.62 -5.40 18.23
C THR A 176 -12.16 -5.17 16.83
N LYS A 177 -11.44 -5.61 15.80
CA LYS A 177 -11.92 -5.58 14.41
C LYS A 177 -13.25 -6.32 14.26
N GLU A 178 -13.38 -7.49 14.90
CA GLU A 178 -14.60 -8.30 14.86
C GLU A 178 -15.78 -7.62 15.58
N ILE A 179 -15.55 -6.97 16.73
CA ILE A 179 -16.57 -6.17 17.44
C ILE A 179 -17.07 -5.02 16.56
N TYR A 180 -16.17 -4.30 15.89
CA TYR A 180 -16.54 -3.21 14.98
C TYR A 180 -17.21 -3.72 13.70
N GLN A 181 -16.91 -4.94 13.26
CA GLN A 181 -17.63 -5.62 12.16
C GLN A 181 -19.04 -6.04 12.55
N LYS A 182 -19.19 -6.75 13.67
CA LYS A 182 -20.49 -7.22 14.16
C LYS A 182 -21.44 -6.08 14.53
N SER A 183 -20.90 -4.93 14.95
CA SER A 183 -21.67 -3.73 15.25
C SER A 183 -22.02 -2.87 14.02
N GLY A 184 -21.59 -3.25 12.81
CA GLY A 184 -21.83 -2.49 11.59
C GLY A 184 -20.98 -1.21 11.45
N MET A 185 -20.03 -0.99 12.36
CA MET A 185 -19.15 0.18 12.42
C MET A 185 -17.82 -0.01 11.68
N SER A 186 -17.70 -1.02 10.82
CA SER A 186 -16.46 -1.25 10.02
C SER A 186 -16.07 -0.05 9.16
N HIS A 187 -17.06 0.76 8.76
CA HIS A 187 -16.83 1.97 7.98
C HIS A 187 -16.04 3.02 8.76
N LEU A 188 -16.16 3.11 10.10
CA LEU A 188 -15.33 3.99 10.93
C LEU A 188 -13.85 3.58 10.90
N LEU A 189 -13.57 2.28 10.84
CA LEU A 189 -12.20 1.75 10.69
C LEU A 189 -11.69 1.85 9.23
N ALA A 190 -12.59 1.99 8.25
CA ALA A 190 -12.24 2.03 6.84
C ALA A 190 -12.04 3.45 6.29
N ILE A 191 -12.83 4.42 6.77
CA ILE A 191 -12.82 5.83 6.31
C ILE A 191 -11.65 6.62 6.91
N SER A 192 -11.10 6.17 8.02
CA SER A 192 -10.19 6.94 8.88
C SER A 192 -8.76 7.15 8.38
N GLY A 193 -8.42 6.67 7.19
CA GLY A 193 -7.20 7.09 6.47
C GLY A 193 -7.45 8.11 5.36
N VAL A 194 -8.70 8.29 4.92
CA VAL A 194 -9.03 9.04 3.69
C VAL A 194 -8.74 10.53 3.84
N GLN A 195 -8.86 11.12 5.04
CA GLN A 195 -8.55 12.54 5.24
C GLN A 195 -7.05 12.84 5.03
N THR A 196 -6.17 11.94 5.47
CA THR A 196 -4.72 12.07 5.26
C THR A 196 -4.32 11.68 3.83
N LEU A 197 -4.99 10.66 3.25
CA LEU A 197 -4.77 10.20 1.88
C LEU A 197 -5.24 11.22 0.84
N PHE A 198 -6.34 11.94 1.08
CA PHE A 198 -6.86 12.97 0.17
C PHE A 198 -5.88 14.14 0.06
N LEU A 199 -5.21 14.50 1.16
CA LEU A 199 -4.15 15.50 1.15
C LEU A 199 -2.88 15.02 0.44
N ALA A 200 -2.52 13.74 0.54
CA ALA A 200 -1.36 13.19 -0.15
C ALA A 200 -1.61 12.95 -1.66
N TYR A 201 -2.81 12.47 -2.02
CA TYR A 201 -3.21 12.16 -3.40
C TYR A 201 -3.45 13.42 -4.25
N MET A 202 -3.73 14.57 -3.63
CA MET A 202 -3.84 15.85 -4.33
C MET A 202 -2.48 16.41 -4.79
N TRP A 203 -1.35 15.83 -4.33
CA TRP A 203 0.00 16.35 -4.57
C TRP A 203 1.00 15.33 -5.14
N LEU A 204 0.48 14.19 -5.62
CA LEU A 204 1.20 13.15 -6.36
C LEU A 204 0.75 13.17 -7.83
#